data_AF-A0A8T2YQ89-F1
#
_entry.id   AF-A0A8T2YQ89-F1
#
_cell.length_a   1.000
_cell.length_b   1.000
_cell.length_c   1.000
_cell.angle_alpha   90.00
_cell.angle_beta   90.00
_cell.angle_gamma   90.00
#
_symmetry.space_group_name_H-M   'P 1'
#
loop_
_entity.id
_entity.type
_entity.pdbx_description
1 polymer ?
#
loop_
_entity_poly.entity_id
_entity_poly.type
_entity_poly.pdbx_seq_one_letter_code
_entity_poly.pdbx_strand_id
1 'polypeptide(L)'
;MLNLSGCLKLASLPDSIGALKWLYALHLTGCLGLKSLPDSIGELNRLTTLDLSGCLKLASLPNNIIDLEFKGLDKQHCYMLSGFQKVEEIASSTYKLGCHEFLNLGNSRVLKTPERLGSLVSLTQLRLSQIDFERIPASIKQLTKLSKLYLDDCKRLQCLPELPSTLQVLIASGCISLKSIASTFMQGDREYKAVSQEFNFSECLQLDQNSHTRIVGAAHLRIRRMATSLFYQEYHVKPLKEVRLCIRGSEVPEWFSYKNREGSSVKIQQPAHWHRRFTLCAVVSFGQSGERRPVNIKYECHLISKDGTQIDLSSYYYEIYEKKVRSLWEREHVFIWSVHSKCFQGGLISIQITVGNY
;
A
#
# COMPACT_ATOMS: atom_id res chain seq x y z
N MET A 1 -0.64 25.49 -0.05
CA MET A 1 0.40 24.50 -0.41
C MET A 1 1.63 25.25 -0.88
N LEU A 2 2.82 24.76 -0.54
CA LEU A 2 4.12 25.28 -0.99
C LEU A 2 4.91 24.14 -1.62
N ASN A 3 5.34 24.32 -2.86
CA ASN A 3 6.13 23.33 -3.59
C ASN A 3 7.51 23.90 -3.93
N LEU A 4 8.54 23.30 -3.35
CA LEU A 4 9.95 23.61 -3.56
C LEU A 4 10.71 22.40 -4.13
N SER A 5 9.98 21.44 -4.74
CA SER A 5 10.57 20.22 -5.28
C SER A 5 11.61 20.54 -6.35
N GLY A 6 12.71 19.79 -6.35
CA GLY A 6 13.79 19.94 -7.32
C GLY A 6 14.68 21.17 -7.10
N CYS A 7 14.52 21.91 -6.00
CA CYS A 7 15.43 23.00 -5.65
C CYS A 7 16.80 22.45 -5.21
N LEU A 8 17.65 22.10 -6.19
CA LEU A 8 18.92 21.39 -5.98
C LEU A 8 19.90 22.11 -5.05
N LYS A 9 19.83 23.44 -4.97
CA LYS A 9 20.70 24.30 -4.15
C LYS A 9 20.09 24.71 -2.81
N LEU A 10 18.84 24.34 -2.53
CA LEU A 10 18.18 24.70 -1.27
C LEU A 10 18.89 24.01 -0.10
N ALA A 11 19.63 24.76 0.71
CA ALA A 11 20.42 24.21 1.82
C ALA A 11 19.59 24.06 3.10
N SER A 12 18.68 25.01 3.35
CA SER A 12 17.76 25.04 4.49
C SER A 12 16.51 25.84 4.12
N LEU A 13 15.43 25.67 4.88
CA LEU A 13 14.30 26.60 4.88
C LEU A 13 14.56 27.70 5.92
N PRO A 14 14.05 28.93 5.70
CA PRO A 14 14.11 29.97 6.71
C PRO A 14 13.21 29.64 7.91
N ASP A 15 13.59 30.07 9.11
CA ASP A 15 12.78 29.91 10.33
C ASP A 15 11.39 30.55 10.19
N SER A 16 11.23 31.56 9.32
CA SER A 16 9.93 32.17 9.04
C SER A 16 8.91 31.22 8.39
N ILE A 17 9.30 30.01 7.96
CA ILE A 17 8.35 29.01 7.43
C ILE A 17 7.24 28.70 8.44
N GLY A 18 7.55 28.66 9.74
CA GLY A 18 6.57 28.41 10.80
C GLY A 18 5.44 29.44 10.88
N ALA A 19 5.63 30.64 10.31
CA ALA A 19 4.60 31.67 10.25
C ALA A 19 3.46 31.33 9.26
N LEU A 20 3.65 30.36 8.37
CA LEU A 20 2.65 29.94 7.39
C LEU A 20 1.57 29.05 8.03
N LYS A 21 0.78 29.59 8.97
CA LYS A 21 -0.20 28.84 9.79
C LYS A 21 -1.31 28.13 8.99
N TRP A 22 -1.47 28.46 7.71
CA TRP A 22 -2.43 27.86 6.77
C TRP A 22 -1.81 26.87 5.79
N LEU A 23 -0.51 26.63 5.88
CA LEU A 23 0.19 25.71 5.01
C LEU A 23 -0.26 24.27 5.31
N TYR A 24 -1.01 23.67 4.39
CA TYR A 24 -1.50 22.29 4.52
C TYR A 24 -0.63 21.25 3.79
N ALA A 25 0.24 21.67 2.86
CA ALA A 25 1.15 20.78 2.15
C ALA A 25 2.47 21.46 1.84
N LEU A 26 3.58 20.79 2.13
CA LEU A 26 4.94 21.22 1.86
C LEU A 26 5.68 20.12 1.09
N HIS A 27 6.03 20.40 -0.16
CA HIS A 27 6.79 19.47 -1.02
C HIS A 27 8.22 19.96 -1.19
N LEU A 28 9.18 19.12 -0.82
CA LEU A 28 10.63 19.33 -0.90
C LEU A 28 11.31 18.19 -1.67
N THR A 29 10.55 17.46 -2.48
CA THR A 29 11.03 16.28 -3.20
C THR A 29 12.25 16.60 -4.05
N GLY A 30 13.33 15.83 -3.91
CA GLY A 30 14.55 15.98 -4.72
C GLY A 30 15.38 17.23 -4.41
N CYS A 31 15.19 17.87 -3.25
CA CYS A 31 16.07 18.95 -2.77
C CYS A 31 17.42 18.39 -2.33
N LEU A 32 18.32 18.11 -3.28
CA LEU A 32 19.61 17.44 -3.03
C LEU A 32 20.56 18.23 -2.11
N GLY A 33 20.37 19.54 -2.00
CA GLY A 33 21.14 20.43 -1.13
C GLY A 33 20.66 20.48 0.32
N LEU A 34 19.43 20.03 0.60
CA LEU A 34 18.75 20.28 1.88
C LEU A 34 19.42 19.49 2.99
N LYS A 35 19.95 20.20 4.00
CA LYS A 35 20.69 19.59 5.12
C LYS A 35 19.87 19.46 6.39
N SER A 36 18.97 20.42 6.62
CA SER A 36 18.12 20.49 7.82
C SER A 36 16.79 21.18 7.51
N LEU A 37 15.81 20.92 8.35
CA LEU A 37 14.60 21.74 8.46
C LEU A 37 14.73 22.61 9.72
N PRO A 38 14.21 23.86 9.70
CA PRO A 38 14.14 24.69 10.90
C PRO A 38 13.18 24.08 11.92
N ASP A 39 13.43 24.30 13.21
CA ASP A 39 12.53 23.82 14.26
C ASP A 39 11.12 24.43 14.06
N SER A 40 10.99 25.67 13.60
CA SER A 40 9.68 26.30 13.36
C SER A 40 8.74 25.54 12.41
N ILE A 41 9.22 24.51 11.69
CA ILE A 41 8.37 23.57 10.94
C ILE A 41 7.30 22.90 11.83
N GLY A 42 7.61 22.66 13.12
CA GLY A 42 6.67 22.10 14.08
C GLY A 42 5.47 23.01 14.38
N GLU A 43 5.55 24.31 14.06
CA GLU A 43 4.46 25.25 14.27
C GLU A 43 3.42 25.27 13.13
N LEU A 44 3.61 24.45 12.10
CA LEU A 44 2.70 24.32 10.96
C LEU A 44 1.50 23.43 11.30
N ASN A 45 0.67 23.89 12.24
CA ASN A 45 -0.42 23.11 12.86
C ASN A 45 -1.52 22.61 11.89
N ARG A 46 -1.51 23.07 10.63
CA ARG A 46 -2.44 22.65 9.56
C ARG A 46 -1.79 21.81 8.47
N LEU A 47 -0.46 21.64 8.51
CA LEU A 47 0.27 20.82 7.55
C LEU A 47 -0.29 19.41 7.65
N THR A 48 -0.69 18.78 6.53
CA THR A 48 -1.12 17.37 6.48
C THR A 48 -0.20 16.55 5.59
N THR A 49 0.56 17.19 4.71
CA THR A 49 1.46 16.55 3.75
C THR A 49 2.86 17.14 3.87
N LEU A 50 3.84 16.31 4.20
CA LEU A 50 5.26 16.65 4.14
C LEU A 50 6.01 15.63 3.28
N ASP A 51 6.49 16.07 2.11
CA ASP A 51 7.28 15.24 1.21
C ASP A 51 8.74 15.69 1.19
N LEU A 52 9.63 14.84 1.71
CA LEU A 52 11.08 15.03 1.77
C LEU A 52 11.82 13.98 0.93
N SER A 53 11.11 13.28 0.04
CA SER A 53 11.71 12.18 -0.72
C SER A 53 12.86 12.65 -1.60
N GLY A 54 13.92 11.85 -1.70
CA GLY A 54 15.12 12.23 -2.45
C GLY A 54 15.96 13.36 -1.84
N CYS A 55 15.69 13.81 -0.61
CA CYS A 55 16.56 14.76 0.11
C CYS A 55 17.79 14.04 0.67
N LEU A 56 18.78 13.77 -0.21
CA LEU A 56 19.93 12.91 0.10
C LEU A 56 20.88 13.45 1.19
N LYS A 57 20.89 14.77 1.44
CA LYS A 57 21.74 15.42 2.43
C LYS A 57 21.04 15.72 3.76
N LEU A 58 19.73 15.46 3.85
CA LEU A 58 18.98 15.71 5.07
C LEU A 58 19.42 14.70 6.14
N ALA A 59 20.00 15.20 7.22
CA ALA A 59 20.63 14.36 8.24
C ALA A 59 19.66 13.88 9.32
N SER A 60 18.68 14.71 9.68
CA SER A 60 17.70 14.44 10.73
C SER A 60 16.44 15.27 10.52
N LEU A 61 15.35 14.85 11.18
CA LEU A 61 14.16 15.66 11.35
C LEU A 61 14.28 16.49 12.64
N PRO A 62 13.69 17.70 12.70
CA PRO A 62 13.73 18.52 13.90
C PRO A 62 12.91 17.89 15.03
N ASN A 63 13.25 18.23 16.28
CA ASN A 63 12.70 17.57 17.47
C ASN A 63 11.18 17.75 17.61
N ASN A 64 10.67 18.91 17.20
CA ASN A 64 9.28 19.30 17.32
C ASN A 64 8.44 18.93 16.08
N ILE A 65 8.96 18.09 15.19
CA ILE A 65 8.11 17.47 14.15
C ILE A 65 6.98 16.61 14.76
N ILE A 66 7.15 16.21 16.02
CA ILE A 66 6.15 15.53 16.86
C ILE A 66 5.01 16.46 17.29
N ASP A 67 5.27 17.77 17.32
CA ASP A 67 4.32 18.83 17.71
C ASP A 67 3.51 19.34 16.53
N LEU A 68 3.68 18.73 15.34
CA LEU A 68 2.64 18.70 14.32
C LEU A 68 1.44 17.94 14.90
N GLU A 69 0.78 18.52 15.89
CA GLU A 69 -0.50 18.08 16.39
C GLU A 69 -1.48 18.51 15.31
N PHE A 70 -1.68 17.61 14.35
CA PHE A 70 -2.61 17.75 13.25
C PHE A 70 -4.03 17.92 13.84
N LYS A 71 -4.40 19.14 14.22
CA LYS A 71 -5.76 19.48 14.63
C LYS A 71 -6.57 19.43 13.35
N GLY A 72 -7.21 18.27 13.16
CA GLY A 72 -7.90 17.88 11.95
C GLY A 72 -8.52 19.08 11.27
N LEU A 73 -8.03 19.38 10.06
CA LEU A 73 -8.80 20.22 9.15
C LEU A 73 -10.20 19.62 9.11
N ASP A 74 -11.21 20.43 9.41
CA ASP A 74 -12.59 20.03 9.20
C ASP A 74 -12.67 19.38 7.81
N LYS A 75 -13.30 18.20 7.74
CA LYS A 75 -13.28 17.27 6.60
C LYS A 75 -13.66 17.91 5.25
N GLN A 76 -14.11 19.17 5.27
CA GLN A 76 -14.47 20.01 4.14
C GLN A 76 -13.28 20.69 3.43
N HIS A 77 -12.09 20.79 4.04
CA HIS A 77 -11.03 21.69 3.52
C HIS A 77 -9.76 21.00 2.98
N CYS A 78 -9.74 19.67 2.84
CA CYS A 78 -8.60 18.96 2.23
C CYS A 78 -8.87 18.58 0.78
N TYR A 79 -8.46 19.46 -0.13
CA TYR A 79 -8.40 19.13 -1.55
C TYR A 79 -7.01 18.54 -1.87
N MET A 80 -6.95 17.24 -2.16
CA MET A 80 -5.79 16.63 -2.81
C MET A 80 -5.78 17.06 -4.28
N LEU A 81 -4.85 17.93 -4.68
CA LEU A 81 -4.58 18.23 -6.09
C LEU A 81 -3.43 17.36 -6.59
N SER A 82 -3.74 16.14 -7.01
CA SER A 82 -2.81 15.33 -7.79
C SER A 82 -3.53 14.83 -9.04
N GLY A 83 -3.17 15.37 -10.22
CA GLY A 83 -3.57 14.83 -11.52
C GLY A 83 -4.50 15.69 -12.39
N PHE A 84 -5.05 16.79 -11.90
CA PHE A 84 -5.88 17.67 -12.73
C PHE A 84 -5.00 18.68 -13.47
N GLN A 85 -5.10 18.72 -14.80
CA GLN A 85 -4.33 19.65 -15.64
C GLN A 85 -5.05 21.00 -15.84
N LYS A 86 -6.33 21.13 -15.44
CA LYS A 86 -7.14 22.34 -15.62
C LYS A 86 -8.04 22.65 -14.41
N VAL A 87 -8.27 23.94 -14.17
CA VAL A 87 -9.05 24.47 -13.03
C VAL A 87 -10.53 24.11 -13.11
N GLU A 88 -11.08 23.95 -14.32
CA GLU A 88 -12.49 23.62 -14.57
C GLU A 88 -12.91 22.21 -14.11
N GLU A 89 -11.95 21.28 -13.97
CA GLU A 89 -12.17 19.92 -13.42
C GLU A 89 -12.37 19.91 -11.90
N ILE A 90 -11.86 20.93 -11.20
CA ILE A 90 -11.93 21.08 -9.74
C ILE A 90 -13.35 21.47 -9.31
N ALA A 91 -14.05 22.25 -10.15
CA ALA A 91 -15.38 22.80 -9.84
C ALA A 91 -16.53 21.77 -9.97
N SER A 92 -16.32 20.65 -10.67
CA SER A 92 -17.38 19.68 -10.98
C SER A 92 -17.31 18.36 -10.19
N SER A 93 -16.29 18.16 -9.36
CA SER A 93 -16.02 16.87 -8.72
C SER A 93 -16.49 16.83 -7.25
N THR A 94 -17.56 16.07 -6.98
CA THR A 94 -18.16 15.80 -5.65
C THR A 94 -17.39 14.79 -4.80
N TYR A 95 -16.09 14.56 -5.06
CA TYR A 95 -15.30 13.59 -4.31
C TYR A 95 -14.91 14.15 -2.95
N LYS A 96 -15.53 13.61 -1.90
CA LYS A 96 -15.18 13.83 -0.50
C LYS A 96 -13.83 13.17 -0.21
N LEU A 97 -12.74 13.90 -0.40
CA LEU A 97 -11.38 13.42 -0.20
C LEU A 97 -10.98 13.63 1.28
N GLY A 98 -10.68 12.53 1.98
CA GLY A 98 -10.29 12.58 3.39
C GLY A 98 -8.94 13.28 3.57
N CYS A 99 -8.85 14.16 4.56
CA CYS A 99 -7.58 14.68 5.08
C CYS A 99 -6.74 13.50 5.61
N HIS A 100 -5.65 13.14 4.93
CA HIS A 100 -4.73 12.10 5.38
C HIS A 100 -3.41 12.76 5.78
N GLU A 101 -2.92 12.40 6.96
CA GLU A 101 -1.61 12.83 7.44
C GLU A 101 -0.53 11.94 6.81
N PHE A 102 0.30 12.55 5.96
CA PHE A 102 1.24 11.90 5.07
C PHE A 102 2.66 12.41 5.31
N LEU A 103 3.58 11.47 5.53
CA LEU A 103 5.02 11.73 5.60
C LEU A 103 5.76 10.84 4.60
N ASN A 104 6.59 11.46 3.75
CA ASN A 104 7.45 10.75 2.81
C ASN A 104 8.91 11.08 3.03
N LEU A 105 9.69 10.07 3.43
CA LEU A 105 11.14 10.12 3.60
C LEU A 105 11.86 9.21 2.60
N GLY A 106 11.16 8.68 1.60
CA GLY A 106 11.72 7.68 0.69
C GLY A 106 12.95 8.20 -0.06
N ASN A 107 13.93 7.32 -0.30
CA ASN A 107 15.20 7.65 -0.94
C ASN A 107 15.91 8.85 -0.26
N SER A 108 15.78 8.96 1.05
CA SER A 108 16.52 9.94 1.87
C SER A 108 17.56 9.21 2.74
N ARG A 109 18.58 9.94 3.21
CA ARG A 109 19.62 9.39 4.12
C ARG A 109 19.37 9.72 5.60
N VAL A 110 18.16 10.16 5.92
CA VAL A 110 17.75 10.76 7.21
C VAL A 110 17.85 9.79 8.39
N LEU A 111 17.94 8.47 8.15
CA LEU A 111 17.73 7.47 9.19
C LEU A 111 19.00 6.65 9.45
N LYS A 112 19.74 7.03 10.51
CA LYS A 112 20.59 6.06 11.24
C LYS A 112 19.78 5.23 12.23
N THR A 113 18.75 5.80 12.87
CA THR A 113 17.73 5.07 13.64
C THR A 113 16.43 5.88 13.78
N PRO A 114 15.24 5.35 13.45
CA PRO A 114 13.97 6.08 13.59
C PRO A 114 13.40 6.04 15.01
N GLU A 115 14.17 6.12 16.10
CA GLU A 115 13.65 5.82 17.46
C GLU A 115 12.36 6.58 17.83
N ARG A 116 12.21 7.82 17.34
CA ARG A 116 11.04 8.68 17.55
C ARG A 116 9.93 8.54 16.50
N LEU A 117 10.05 7.64 15.53
CA LEU A 117 9.01 7.44 14.53
C LEU A 117 7.66 7.09 15.17
N GLY A 118 7.67 6.34 16.28
CA GLY A 118 6.46 5.98 17.03
C GLY A 118 5.72 7.14 17.71
N SER A 119 6.36 8.30 17.89
CA SER A 119 5.68 9.46 18.49
C SER A 119 4.79 10.23 17.50
N LEU A 120 4.86 9.93 16.20
CA LEU A 120 4.05 10.55 15.16
C LEU A 120 2.64 9.93 15.09
N VAL A 121 1.99 9.77 16.25
CA VAL A 121 0.79 8.93 16.47
C VAL A 121 -0.42 9.25 15.58
N SER A 122 -0.45 10.45 15.00
CA SER A 122 -1.54 10.87 14.13
C SER A 122 -1.36 10.43 12.66
N LEU A 123 -0.13 10.06 12.25
CA LEU A 123 0.18 9.65 10.88
C LEU A 123 -0.74 8.56 10.35
N THR A 124 -1.26 8.78 9.15
CA THR A 124 -2.12 7.82 8.44
C THR A 124 -1.38 7.10 7.33
N GLN A 125 -0.38 7.74 6.73
CA GLN A 125 0.45 7.19 5.68
C GLN A 125 1.92 7.58 5.89
N LEU A 126 2.80 6.58 5.78
CA LEU A 126 4.23 6.75 5.92
C LEU A 126 4.95 6.05 4.75
N ARG A 127 5.78 6.80 4.01
CA ARG A 127 6.65 6.25 2.96
C ARG A 127 8.11 6.32 3.40
N LEU A 128 8.76 5.17 3.48
CA LEU A 128 10.16 4.96 3.83
C LEU A 128 10.91 4.15 2.76
N SER A 129 10.36 4.08 1.55
CA SER A 129 10.91 3.34 0.41
C SER A 129 12.37 3.70 0.12
N GLN A 130 13.21 2.74 -0.28
CA GLN A 130 14.60 2.95 -0.67
C GLN A 130 15.47 3.62 0.41
N ILE A 131 15.23 3.32 1.68
CA ILE A 131 16.09 3.77 2.77
C ILE A 131 17.05 2.65 3.21
N ASP A 132 18.27 3.04 3.58
CA ASP A 132 19.36 2.14 3.96
C ASP A 132 19.41 1.81 5.47
N PHE A 133 18.26 1.46 6.08
CA PHE A 133 18.23 1.00 7.47
C PHE A 133 18.14 -0.54 7.58
N GLU A 134 18.69 -1.09 8.65
CA GLU A 134 18.60 -2.53 8.94
C GLU A 134 17.32 -2.90 9.69
N ARG A 135 16.77 -1.95 10.46
CA ARG A 135 15.62 -2.17 11.33
C ARG A 135 14.74 -0.94 11.41
N ILE A 136 13.44 -1.18 11.50
CA ILE A 136 12.43 -0.19 11.92
C ILE A 136 12.29 -0.28 13.44
N PRO A 137 12.16 0.83 14.17
CA PRO A 137 11.98 0.83 15.61
C PRO A 137 10.70 0.09 16.01
N ALA A 138 10.74 -0.60 17.16
CA ALA A 138 9.54 -1.26 17.70
C ALA A 138 8.42 -0.25 18.06
N SER A 139 8.77 1.03 18.27
CA SER A 139 7.82 2.11 18.53
C SER A 139 6.86 2.36 17.37
N ILE A 140 7.10 1.87 16.15
CA ILE A 140 6.18 2.01 15.00
C ILE A 140 4.77 1.48 15.30
N LYS A 141 4.62 0.50 16.20
CA LYS A 141 3.31 -0.01 16.63
C LYS A 141 2.44 1.04 17.33
N GLN A 142 3.05 2.11 17.85
CA GLN A 142 2.36 3.24 18.50
C GLN A 142 1.68 4.16 17.48
N LEU A 143 1.95 4.00 16.18
CA LEU A 143 1.26 4.75 15.12
C LEU A 143 -0.16 4.21 14.92
N THR A 144 -1.03 4.44 15.91
CA THR A 144 -2.36 3.83 16.01
C THR A 144 -3.35 4.29 14.93
N LYS A 145 -3.03 5.33 14.15
CA LYS A 145 -3.82 5.76 12.98
C LYS A 145 -3.22 5.31 11.64
N LEU A 146 -2.04 4.69 11.65
CA LEU A 146 -1.33 4.34 10.42
C LEU A 146 -2.08 3.27 9.66
N SER A 147 -2.53 3.63 8.45
CA SER A 147 -3.24 2.76 7.52
C SER A 147 -2.32 2.29 6.39
N LYS A 148 -1.31 3.09 5.99
CA LYS A 148 -0.45 2.76 4.86
C LYS A 148 1.02 2.91 5.20
N LEU A 149 1.81 1.86 4.96
CA LEU A 149 3.26 1.84 5.17
C LEU A 149 3.95 1.33 3.90
N TYR A 150 4.88 2.11 3.38
CA TYR A 150 5.69 1.77 2.21
C TYR A 150 7.15 1.66 2.60
N LEU A 151 7.75 0.54 2.25
CA LEU A 151 9.10 0.07 2.58
C LEU A 151 9.78 -0.55 1.35
N ASP A 152 9.23 -0.36 0.15
CA ASP A 152 9.77 -0.95 -1.07
C ASP A 152 11.26 -0.59 -1.26
N ASP A 153 12.04 -1.55 -1.76
CA ASP A 153 13.48 -1.44 -2.02
C ASP A 153 14.32 -1.02 -0.79
N CYS A 154 13.86 -1.25 0.45
CA CYS A 154 14.71 -1.15 1.66
C CYS A 154 15.65 -2.35 1.76
N LYS A 155 16.69 -2.39 0.91
CA LYS A 155 17.51 -3.59 0.67
C LYS A 155 18.23 -4.14 1.89
N ARG A 156 18.53 -3.31 2.90
CA ARG A 156 19.19 -3.73 4.16
C ARG A 156 18.23 -4.10 5.28
N LEU A 157 16.93 -3.85 5.14
CA LEU A 157 15.94 -4.13 6.18
C LEU A 157 15.91 -5.64 6.47
N GLN A 158 16.21 -6.03 7.71
CA GLN A 158 16.36 -7.44 8.10
C GLN A 158 15.11 -8.01 8.78
N CYS A 159 14.36 -7.19 9.50
CA CYS A 159 13.18 -7.64 10.22
C CYS A 159 12.13 -6.53 10.36
N LEU A 160 10.86 -6.91 10.34
CA LEU A 160 9.76 -6.03 10.73
C LEU A 160 9.36 -6.28 12.19
N PRO A 161 9.31 -5.23 13.04
CA PRO A 161 8.78 -5.34 14.39
C PRO A 161 7.26 -5.57 14.36
N GLU A 162 6.63 -5.57 15.52
CA GLU A 162 5.18 -5.44 15.60
C GLU A 162 4.76 -4.15 14.91
N LEU A 163 3.74 -4.26 14.06
CA LEU A 163 3.22 -3.16 13.25
C LEU A 163 1.79 -2.82 13.74
N PRO A 164 1.32 -1.57 13.54
CA PRO A 164 -0.03 -1.16 13.93
C PRO A 164 -1.12 -2.07 13.37
N SER A 165 -2.12 -2.42 14.19
CA SER A 165 -3.26 -3.26 13.75
C SER A 165 -4.19 -2.57 12.77
N THR A 166 -4.09 -1.24 12.62
CA THR A 166 -4.84 -0.41 11.68
C THR A 166 -4.31 -0.49 10.25
N LEU A 167 -3.16 -1.13 10.03
CA LEU A 167 -2.48 -1.15 8.74
C LEU A 167 -3.33 -1.88 7.70
N GLN A 168 -3.67 -1.18 6.63
CA GLN A 168 -4.42 -1.70 5.48
C GLN A 168 -3.50 -1.95 4.28
N VAL A 169 -2.43 -1.18 4.17
CA VAL A 169 -1.44 -1.30 3.09
C VAL A 169 -0.04 -1.44 3.68
N LEU A 170 0.67 -2.49 3.26
CA LEU A 170 2.08 -2.71 3.55
C LEU A 170 2.80 -3.15 2.28
N ILE A 171 3.63 -2.27 1.74
CA ILE A 171 4.45 -2.55 0.57
C ILE A 171 5.90 -2.68 1.03
N ALA A 172 6.45 -3.89 1.01
CA ALA A 172 7.83 -4.22 1.36
C ALA A 172 8.54 -4.93 0.20
N SER A 173 8.08 -4.72 -1.03
CA SER A 173 8.66 -5.33 -2.22
C SER A 173 10.15 -4.98 -2.38
N GLY A 174 10.99 -5.92 -2.81
CA GLY A 174 12.43 -5.66 -3.01
C GLY A 174 13.24 -5.51 -1.71
N CYS A 175 12.66 -5.78 -0.54
CA CYS A 175 13.42 -5.92 0.72
C CYS A 175 14.20 -7.25 0.74
N ILE A 176 15.24 -7.36 -0.09
CA ILE A 176 15.96 -8.63 -0.32
C ILE A 176 16.61 -9.23 0.93
N SER A 177 16.93 -8.42 1.94
CA SER A 177 17.52 -8.87 3.21
C SER A 177 16.49 -9.15 4.30
N LEU A 178 15.18 -8.99 4.02
CA LEU A 178 14.13 -9.18 5.01
C LEU A 178 14.00 -10.66 5.36
N LYS A 179 14.36 -11.00 6.60
CA LYS A 179 14.36 -12.37 7.12
C LYS A 179 13.08 -12.70 7.85
N SER A 180 12.59 -11.80 8.71
CA SER A 180 11.49 -12.14 9.61
C SER A 180 10.50 -11.02 9.88
N ILE A 181 9.28 -11.40 10.28
CA ILE A 181 8.21 -10.48 10.68
C ILE A 181 7.55 -10.90 12.00
N ALA A 182 7.23 -9.92 12.86
CA ALA A 182 6.71 -10.18 14.22
C ALA A 182 5.18 -10.46 14.32
N SER A 183 4.41 -10.27 13.23
CA SER A 183 3.07 -10.86 12.98
C SER A 183 1.76 -10.21 13.50
N THR A 184 1.78 -9.03 14.14
CA THR A 184 0.56 -8.45 14.76
C THR A 184 -0.27 -7.49 13.90
N PHE A 185 0.21 -7.00 12.74
CA PHE A 185 -0.57 -6.01 11.97
C PHE A 185 -1.88 -6.57 11.40
N MET A 186 -2.04 -7.89 11.30
CA MET A 186 -3.15 -8.49 10.57
C MET A 186 -4.36 -8.89 11.44
N GLN A 187 -4.30 -8.61 12.75
CA GLN A 187 -5.31 -9.02 13.74
C GLN A 187 -6.46 -8.01 13.95
N GLY A 188 -6.51 -6.91 13.20
CA GLY A 188 -7.46 -5.79 13.43
C GLY A 188 -8.93 -6.20 13.62
N ASP A 189 -9.47 -5.87 14.80
CA ASP A 189 -10.71 -6.42 15.39
C ASP A 189 -11.89 -5.46 15.45
N ARG A 190 -11.84 -4.26 14.86
CA ARG A 190 -12.92 -3.27 15.03
C ARG A 190 -13.30 -2.66 13.71
N GLU A 191 -14.54 -2.94 13.31
CA GLU A 191 -15.24 -2.41 12.14
C GLU A 191 -14.39 -2.45 10.87
N TYR A 192 -14.60 -3.50 10.07
CA TYR A 192 -13.98 -3.59 8.76
C TYR A 192 -14.37 -2.36 7.94
N LYS A 193 -13.53 -1.32 7.97
CA LYS A 193 -13.71 -0.13 7.15
C LYS A 193 -13.68 -0.62 5.72
N ALA A 194 -14.71 -0.27 4.98
CA ALA A 194 -14.90 -0.78 3.64
C ALA A 194 -13.89 -0.09 2.71
N VAL A 195 -12.64 -0.54 2.73
CA VAL A 195 -11.51 -0.07 1.91
C VAL A 195 -10.65 -1.27 1.51
N SER A 196 -10.04 -1.20 0.32
CA SER A 196 -9.12 -2.23 -0.17
C SER A 196 -7.87 -2.31 0.71
N GLN A 197 -7.30 -3.50 0.80
CA GLN A 197 -6.13 -3.82 1.59
C GLN A 197 -5.09 -4.50 0.72
N GLU A 198 -3.83 -4.14 0.89
CA GLU A 198 -2.77 -4.57 -0.01
C GLU A 198 -1.48 -4.88 0.73
N PHE A 199 -0.97 -6.08 0.49
CA PHE A 199 0.25 -6.59 1.10
C PHE A 199 1.18 -7.06 0.00
N ASN A 200 2.37 -6.47 -0.08
CA ASN A 200 3.33 -6.84 -1.11
C ASN A 200 4.70 -7.11 -0.49
N PHE A 201 5.10 -8.38 -0.55
CA PHE A 201 6.38 -8.92 -0.12
C PHE A 201 7.10 -9.57 -1.30
N SER A 202 6.86 -9.09 -2.53
CA SER A 202 7.62 -9.55 -3.70
C SER A 202 9.10 -9.31 -3.48
N GLU A 203 9.95 -10.22 -3.97
CA GLU A 203 11.40 -10.10 -3.84
C GLU A 203 11.95 -10.00 -2.40
N CYS A 204 11.18 -10.44 -1.39
CA CYS A 204 11.71 -10.68 -0.04
C CYS A 204 12.42 -12.06 -0.01
N LEU A 205 13.62 -12.12 -0.58
CA LEU A 205 14.33 -13.36 -0.90
C LEU A 205 14.74 -14.21 0.31
N GLN A 206 14.99 -13.55 1.45
CA GLN A 206 15.47 -14.20 2.67
C GLN A 206 14.37 -14.48 3.70
N LEU A 207 13.10 -14.25 3.35
CA LEU A 207 12.00 -14.38 4.28
C LEU A 207 11.85 -15.83 4.75
N ASP A 208 11.88 -16.04 6.07
CA ASP A 208 11.80 -17.36 6.68
C ASP A 208 10.39 -18.00 6.52
N GLN A 209 10.32 -19.32 6.59
CA GLN A 209 9.09 -20.08 6.37
C GLN A 209 7.99 -19.78 7.41
N ASN A 210 8.35 -19.44 8.66
CA ASN A 210 7.38 -19.07 9.68
C ASN A 210 6.76 -17.72 9.33
N SER A 211 7.59 -16.75 8.95
CA SER A 211 7.17 -15.43 8.50
C SER A 211 6.29 -15.52 7.24
N HIS A 212 6.66 -16.35 6.27
CA HIS A 212 5.85 -16.65 5.09
C HIS A 212 4.46 -17.18 5.47
N THR A 213 4.42 -18.24 6.29
CA THR A 213 3.18 -18.86 6.76
C THR A 213 2.28 -17.87 7.50
N ARG A 214 2.89 -17.00 8.34
CA ARG A 214 2.15 -15.95 9.06
C ARG A 214 1.55 -14.92 8.12
N ILE A 215 2.26 -14.47 7.09
CA ILE A 215 1.74 -13.50 6.11
C ILE A 215 0.57 -14.10 5.32
N VAL A 216 0.73 -15.32 4.79
CA VAL A 216 -0.32 -15.99 4.02
C VAL A 216 -1.53 -16.30 4.90
N GLY A 217 -1.33 -16.82 6.10
CA GLY A 217 -2.41 -17.10 7.05
C GLY A 217 -3.14 -15.84 7.50
N ALA A 218 -2.41 -14.74 7.70
CA ALA A 218 -2.98 -13.44 7.97
C ALA A 218 -3.84 -12.90 6.82
N ALA A 219 -3.36 -12.98 5.58
CA ALA A 219 -4.14 -12.57 4.41
C ALA A 219 -5.42 -13.40 4.30
N HIS A 220 -5.33 -14.72 4.51
CA HIS A 220 -6.49 -15.61 4.55
C HIS A 220 -7.50 -15.19 5.62
N LEU A 221 -7.05 -14.86 6.85
CA LEU A 221 -7.93 -14.38 7.91
C LEU A 221 -8.65 -13.07 7.52
N ARG A 222 -7.93 -12.13 6.89
CA ARG A 222 -8.51 -10.86 6.43
C ARG A 222 -9.53 -11.05 5.32
N ILE A 223 -9.25 -11.91 4.34
CA ILE A 223 -10.19 -12.28 3.27
C ILE A 223 -11.47 -12.86 3.87
N ARG A 224 -11.35 -13.80 4.83
CA ARG A 224 -12.51 -14.38 5.53
C ARG A 224 -13.30 -13.32 6.30
N ARG A 225 -12.62 -12.45 7.05
CA ARG A 225 -13.24 -11.34 7.79
C ARG A 225 -13.96 -10.35 6.87
N MET A 226 -13.39 -10.03 5.72
CA MET A 226 -14.03 -9.19 4.69
C MET A 226 -15.26 -9.87 4.10
N ALA A 227 -15.16 -11.17 3.83
CA ALA A 227 -16.27 -11.97 3.35
C ALA A 227 -17.39 -12.12 4.39
N THR A 228 -17.14 -11.97 5.70
CA THR A 228 -18.20 -11.93 6.72
C THR A 228 -18.74 -10.52 6.97
N SER A 229 -17.90 -9.48 6.95
CA SER A 229 -18.32 -8.10 7.24
C SER A 229 -19.15 -7.49 6.10
N LEU A 230 -18.78 -7.75 4.84
CA LEU A 230 -19.53 -7.29 3.67
C LEU A 230 -20.90 -7.96 3.54
N PHE A 231 -21.24 -8.97 4.37
CA PHE A 231 -22.58 -9.57 4.37
C PHE A 231 -23.66 -8.57 4.80
N TYR A 232 -23.29 -7.53 5.54
CA TYR A 232 -24.20 -6.51 6.08
C TYR A 232 -24.23 -5.18 5.29
N GLN A 233 -23.46 -5.06 4.20
CA GLN A 233 -23.30 -3.80 3.47
C GLN A 233 -23.81 -3.90 2.03
N GLU A 234 -25.08 -3.53 1.81
CA GLU A 234 -25.67 -3.31 0.48
C GLU A 234 -25.15 -2.01 -0.16
N TYR A 235 -23.86 -1.89 -0.52
CA TYR A 235 -23.34 -0.66 -1.14
C TYR A 235 -22.92 -0.82 -2.60
N HIS A 236 -23.51 0.03 -3.45
CA HIS A 236 -23.47 0.06 -4.93
C HIS A 236 -22.24 0.78 -5.53
N VAL A 237 -21.08 0.76 -4.88
CA VAL A 237 -19.97 1.63 -5.31
C VAL A 237 -18.76 0.81 -5.75
N LYS A 238 -18.51 0.77 -7.06
CA LYS A 238 -17.18 0.52 -7.62
C LYS A 238 -16.21 1.58 -7.06
N PRO A 239 -14.94 1.25 -6.78
CA PRO A 239 -14.28 -0.03 -7.06
C PRO A 239 -14.65 -1.13 -6.07
N LEU A 240 -14.56 -2.39 -6.53
CA LEU A 240 -14.63 -3.55 -5.67
C LEU A 240 -13.55 -3.43 -4.61
N LYS A 241 -13.93 -3.66 -3.35
CA LYS A 241 -12.99 -3.64 -2.22
C LYS A 241 -12.34 -5.00 -2.16
N GLU A 242 -11.02 -5.03 -2.23
CA GLU A 242 -10.24 -6.26 -2.38
C GLU A 242 -9.13 -6.34 -1.33
N VAL A 243 -8.82 -7.56 -0.89
CA VAL A 243 -7.59 -7.90 -0.19
C VAL A 243 -6.65 -8.50 -1.23
N ARG A 244 -5.48 -7.88 -1.39
CA ARG A 244 -4.43 -8.30 -2.30
C ARG A 244 -3.19 -8.73 -1.52
N LEU A 245 -2.62 -9.88 -1.85
CA LEU A 245 -1.33 -10.34 -1.34
C LEU A 245 -0.43 -10.77 -2.50
N CYS A 246 0.80 -10.29 -2.50
CA CYS A 246 1.89 -10.78 -3.33
C CYS A 246 3.03 -11.18 -2.40
N ILE A 247 3.48 -12.42 -2.54
CA ILE A 247 4.58 -12.96 -1.76
C ILE A 247 5.34 -13.96 -2.62
N ARG A 248 6.64 -14.09 -2.39
CA ARG A 248 7.43 -15.15 -3.03
C ARG A 248 6.83 -16.53 -2.77
N GLY A 249 6.80 -17.38 -3.78
CA GLY A 249 6.38 -18.78 -3.64
C GLY A 249 6.02 -19.40 -4.98
N SER A 250 6.18 -20.72 -5.06
CA SER A 250 5.99 -21.52 -6.28
C SER A 250 4.71 -22.34 -6.26
N GLU A 251 3.90 -22.23 -5.21
CA GLU A 251 2.73 -23.09 -5.01
C GLU A 251 1.50 -22.28 -4.58
N VAL A 252 0.33 -22.74 -5.04
CA VAL A 252 -0.96 -22.22 -4.57
C VAL A 252 -1.18 -22.70 -3.13
N PRO A 253 -1.50 -21.81 -2.17
CA PRO A 253 -1.71 -22.20 -0.77
C PRO A 253 -2.75 -23.32 -0.59
N GLU A 254 -2.54 -24.17 0.42
CA GLU A 254 -3.38 -25.36 0.66
C GLU A 254 -4.86 -25.09 0.93
N TRP A 255 -5.21 -23.88 1.39
CA TRP A 255 -6.59 -23.52 1.68
C TRP A 255 -7.43 -23.20 0.43
N PHE A 256 -6.86 -23.19 -0.77
CA PHE A 256 -7.62 -23.11 -2.02
C PHE A 256 -8.26 -24.46 -2.37
N SER A 257 -9.58 -24.46 -2.53
CA SER A 257 -10.37 -25.68 -2.81
C SER A 257 -10.18 -26.24 -4.23
N TYR A 258 -9.67 -25.43 -5.15
CA TYR A 258 -9.40 -25.82 -6.52
C TYR A 258 -8.02 -25.31 -6.92
N LYS A 259 -7.19 -26.18 -7.49
CA LYS A 259 -5.84 -25.86 -7.98
C LYS A 259 -5.71 -26.33 -9.42
N ASN A 260 -5.36 -25.40 -10.32
CA ASN A 260 -4.98 -25.75 -11.68
C ASN A 260 -3.46 -25.88 -11.77
N ARG A 261 -2.98 -26.85 -12.54
CA ARG A 261 -1.55 -27.02 -12.84
C ARG A 261 -1.20 -26.72 -14.30
N GLU A 262 -2.19 -26.47 -15.15
CA GLU A 262 -1.99 -26.33 -16.60
C GLU A 262 -2.49 -24.97 -17.12
N GLY A 263 -1.56 -24.15 -17.59
CA GLY A 263 -1.87 -22.88 -18.25
C GLY A 263 -2.33 -21.77 -17.30
N SER A 264 -2.80 -20.67 -17.90
CA SER A 264 -3.18 -19.45 -17.19
C SER A 264 -4.70 -19.26 -17.07
N SER A 265 -5.50 -20.24 -17.48
CA SER A 265 -6.96 -20.17 -17.44
C SER A 265 -7.56 -21.34 -16.68
N VAL A 266 -8.75 -21.11 -16.11
CA VAL A 266 -9.47 -22.11 -15.33
C VAL A 266 -10.96 -22.00 -15.62
N LYS A 267 -11.62 -23.15 -15.75
CA LYS A 267 -13.08 -23.23 -15.88
C LYS A 267 -13.60 -24.11 -14.76
N ILE A 268 -14.42 -23.52 -13.89
CA ILE A 268 -14.98 -24.18 -12.72
C ILE A 268 -16.50 -24.11 -12.82
N GLN A 269 -17.15 -25.28 -12.75
CA GLN A 269 -18.58 -25.34 -12.53
C GLN A 269 -18.84 -25.01 -11.06
N GLN A 270 -19.63 -23.96 -10.80
CA GLN A 270 -19.86 -23.51 -9.43
C GLN A 270 -20.59 -24.59 -8.61
N PRO A 271 -20.05 -25.02 -7.46
CA PRO A 271 -20.76 -25.91 -6.55
C PRO A 271 -22.07 -25.26 -6.05
N ALA A 272 -23.12 -26.07 -5.87
CA ALA A 272 -24.46 -25.58 -5.52
C ALA A 272 -24.53 -24.72 -4.23
N HIS A 273 -23.52 -24.82 -3.36
CA HIS A 273 -23.43 -24.11 -2.07
C HIS A 273 -22.48 -22.90 -2.09
N TRP A 274 -21.86 -22.55 -3.22
CA TRP A 274 -21.01 -21.36 -3.27
C TRP A 274 -21.84 -20.07 -3.15
N HIS A 275 -21.45 -19.24 -2.19
CA HIS A 275 -21.96 -17.89 -2.06
C HIS A 275 -21.27 -16.92 -3.04
N ARG A 276 -21.80 -15.70 -3.13
CA ARG A 276 -21.45 -14.54 -3.98
C ARG A 276 -19.98 -14.03 -3.94
N ARG A 277 -19.03 -14.81 -3.43
CA ARG A 277 -17.65 -14.39 -3.11
C ARG A 277 -16.70 -15.57 -3.29
N PHE A 278 -15.57 -15.33 -3.96
CA PHE A 278 -14.52 -16.32 -4.13
C PHE A 278 -13.15 -15.64 -4.04
N THR A 279 -12.09 -16.42 -3.89
CA THR A 279 -10.73 -15.92 -3.86
C THR A 279 -9.98 -16.51 -5.04
N LEU A 280 -9.19 -15.69 -5.71
CA LEU A 280 -8.31 -16.09 -6.80
C LEU A 280 -6.88 -16.16 -6.30
N CYS A 281 -6.14 -17.13 -6.83
CA CYS A 281 -4.70 -17.22 -6.66
C CYS A 281 -4.06 -17.56 -7.99
N ALA A 282 -2.92 -16.93 -8.26
CA ALA A 282 -2.05 -17.25 -9.38
C ALA A 282 -0.63 -17.40 -8.86
N VAL A 283 0.06 -18.45 -9.29
CA VAL A 283 1.52 -18.52 -9.21
C VAL A 283 2.06 -18.06 -10.55
N VAL A 284 2.83 -16.99 -10.55
CA VAL A 284 3.42 -16.44 -11.77
C VAL A 284 4.93 -16.58 -11.68
N SER A 285 5.50 -17.27 -12.65
CA SER A 285 6.95 -17.36 -12.83
C SER A 285 7.42 -16.24 -13.74
N PHE A 286 8.43 -15.51 -13.31
CA PHE A 286 9.09 -14.49 -14.12
C PHE A 286 10.42 -15.03 -14.64
N GLY A 287 10.69 -14.80 -15.92
CA GLY A 287 11.99 -15.14 -16.51
C GLY A 287 13.08 -14.24 -15.96
N GLN A 288 14.33 -14.70 -15.98
CA GLN A 288 15.50 -13.87 -15.64
C GLN A 288 15.71 -12.79 -16.71
N SER A 289 14.92 -11.71 -16.67
CA SER A 289 15.30 -10.48 -17.33
C SER A 289 16.10 -9.68 -16.32
N GLY A 290 17.40 -9.47 -16.56
CA GLY A 290 18.25 -8.60 -15.73
C GLY A 290 17.82 -7.12 -15.70
N GLU A 291 16.63 -6.81 -16.21
CA GLU A 291 16.03 -5.49 -16.25
C GLU A 291 14.84 -5.42 -15.30
N ARG A 292 14.79 -4.35 -14.49
CA ARG A 292 13.62 -4.02 -13.69
C ARG A 292 12.48 -3.53 -14.59
N ARG A 293 11.48 -4.37 -14.85
CA ARG A 293 10.32 -4.02 -15.69
C ARG A 293 9.07 -3.80 -14.83
N PRO A 294 8.25 -2.78 -15.15
CA PRO A 294 6.92 -2.69 -14.58
C PRO A 294 6.10 -3.88 -15.11
N VAL A 295 5.69 -4.76 -14.21
CA VAL A 295 4.82 -5.89 -14.56
C VAL A 295 3.39 -5.50 -14.22
N ASN A 296 2.49 -5.73 -15.16
CA ASN A 296 1.08 -5.64 -14.91
C ASN A 296 0.47 -7.04 -14.85
N ILE A 297 -0.06 -7.41 -13.69
CA ILE A 297 -0.74 -8.69 -13.50
C ILE A 297 -2.21 -8.38 -13.34
N LYS A 298 -3.01 -8.99 -14.22
CA LYS A 298 -4.45 -8.80 -14.26
C LYS A 298 -5.12 -10.17 -14.18
N TYR A 299 -6.22 -10.24 -13.45
CA TYR A 299 -7.18 -11.31 -13.68
C TYR A 299 -8.35 -10.79 -14.50
N GLU A 300 -8.85 -11.64 -15.39
CA GLU A 300 -10.10 -11.51 -16.11
C GLU A 300 -10.97 -12.68 -15.69
N CYS A 301 -12.18 -12.40 -15.25
CA CYS A 301 -13.10 -13.39 -14.72
C CYS A 301 -14.46 -13.20 -15.39
N HIS A 302 -14.86 -14.19 -16.17
CA HIS A 302 -16.14 -14.29 -16.84
C HIS A 302 -17.04 -15.22 -16.04
N LEU A 303 -18.10 -14.67 -15.45
CA LEU A 303 -19.07 -15.40 -14.64
C LEU A 303 -20.34 -15.58 -15.48
N ILE A 304 -20.67 -16.81 -15.86
CA ILE A 304 -21.85 -17.13 -16.69
C ILE A 304 -22.87 -17.86 -15.82
N SER A 305 -24.01 -17.23 -15.54
CA SER A 305 -25.02 -17.83 -14.67
C SER A 305 -25.80 -18.95 -15.36
N LYS A 306 -26.59 -19.71 -14.58
CA LYS A 306 -27.38 -20.83 -15.13
C LYS A 306 -28.35 -20.42 -16.25
N ASP A 307 -28.85 -19.20 -16.21
CA ASP A 307 -29.74 -18.61 -17.22
C ASP A 307 -28.99 -18.06 -18.46
N GLY A 308 -27.66 -18.17 -18.48
CA GLY A 308 -26.80 -17.69 -19.56
C GLY A 308 -26.32 -16.25 -19.40
N THR A 309 -26.70 -15.53 -18.34
CA THR A 309 -26.23 -14.14 -18.12
C THR A 309 -24.73 -14.11 -17.82
N GLN A 310 -23.96 -13.31 -18.55
CA GLN A 310 -22.52 -13.14 -18.34
C GLN A 310 -22.20 -11.86 -17.55
N ILE A 311 -21.33 -11.97 -16.55
CA ILE A 311 -20.78 -10.86 -15.76
C ILE A 311 -19.26 -10.93 -15.85
N ASP A 312 -18.65 -9.88 -16.38
CA ASP A 312 -17.20 -9.77 -16.50
C ASP A 312 -16.61 -8.92 -15.38
N LEU A 313 -15.64 -9.48 -14.68
CA LEU A 313 -14.87 -8.83 -13.63
C LEU A 313 -13.40 -8.84 -14.03
N SER A 314 -12.72 -7.73 -13.80
CA SER A 314 -11.27 -7.71 -13.88
C SER A 314 -10.67 -6.72 -12.91
N SER A 315 -9.48 -7.03 -12.41
CA SER A 315 -8.72 -6.16 -11.53
C SER A 315 -7.24 -6.33 -11.84
N TYR A 316 -6.51 -5.23 -11.74
CA TYR A 316 -5.05 -5.24 -11.78
C TYR A 316 -4.52 -5.43 -10.36
N TYR A 317 -3.42 -6.16 -10.22
CA TYR A 317 -2.74 -6.29 -8.94
C TYR A 317 -2.19 -4.93 -8.49
N TYR A 318 -1.54 -4.22 -9.40
CA TYR A 318 -1.02 -2.88 -9.15
C TYR A 318 -2.04 -1.83 -9.56
N GLU A 319 -2.53 -1.04 -8.60
CA GLU A 319 -3.30 0.16 -8.93
C GLU A 319 -2.37 1.24 -9.51
N ILE A 320 -2.89 1.95 -10.51
CA ILE A 320 -2.25 2.90 -11.44
C ILE A 320 -1.45 4.03 -10.76
N TYR A 321 -1.53 4.19 -9.45
CA TYR A 321 -0.88 5.24 -8.67
C TYR A 321 0.61 4.99 -8.36
N GLU A 322 1.10 3.76 -8.52
CA GLU A 322 2.52 3.44 -8.40
C GLU A 322 3.10 3.03 -9.74
N LYS A 323 3.15 3.98 -10.68
CA LYS A 323 3.71 3.81 -12.05
C LYS A 323 5.14 3.25 -12.14
N LYS A 324 5.80 2.87 -11.03
CA LYS A 324 7.21 2.45 -11.01
C LYS A 324 7.56 1.46 -9.88
N VAL A 325 6.75 0.44 -9.58
CA VAL A 325 7.30 -0.74 -8.87
C VAL A 325 8.22 -1.47 -9.86
N ARG A 326 9.48 -1.04 -9.87
CA ARG A 326 10.56 -1.60 -10.67
C ARG A 326 11.25 -2.67 -9.84
N SER A 327 10.64 -3.85 -9.74
CA SER A 327 11.26 -5.02 -9.12
C SER A 327 12.03 -5.84 -10.16
N LEU A 328 13.12 -6.47 -9.71
CA LEU A 328 13.77 -7.57 -10.42
C LEU A 328 12.88 -8.78 -10.20
N TRP A 329 12.05 -9.13 -11.17
CA TRP A 329 11.18 -10.30 -11.07
C TRP A 329 11.98 -11.53 -11.51
N GLU A 330 12.70 -12.16 -10.59
CA GLU A 330 13.67 -13.19 -10.95
C GLU A 330 13.16 -14.63 -10.76
N ARG A 331 12.01 -14.79 -10.07
CA ARG A 331 11.47 -16.10 -9.65
C ARG A 331 9.95 -16.08 -9.53
N GLU A 332 9.37 -17.14 -8.98
CA GLU A 332 7.93 -17.31 -8.79
C GLU A 332 7.38 -16.52 -7.61
N HIS A 333 6.20 -15.93 -7.82
CA HIS A 333 5.42 -15.27 -6.77
C HIS A 333 3.98 -15.75 -6.81
N VAL A 334 3.42 -15.81 -5.61
CA VAL A 334 2.02 -16.10 -5.35
C VAL A 334 1.29 -14.77 -5.25
N PHE A 335 0.31 -14.58 -6.13
CA PHE A 335 -0.61 -13.46 -6.13
C PHE A 335 -1.99 -13.95 -5.69
N ILE A 336 -2.60 -13.25 -4.74
CA ILE A 336 -3.91 -13.59 -4.17
C ILE A 336 -4.80 -12.36 -4.25
N TRP A 337 -6.03 -12.54 -4.74
CA TRP A 337 -7.07 -11.52 -4.79
C TRP A 337 -8.35 -12.07 -4.17
N SER A 338 -8.96 -11.31 -3.25
CA SER A 338 -10.36 -11.55 -2.93
C SER A 338 -11.26 -10.97 -4.01
N VAL A 339 -12.22 -11.74 -4.51
CA VAL A 339 -13.20 -11.27 -5.48
C VAL A 339 -14.60 -11.29 -4.88
N HIS A 340 -15.29 -10.17 -5.01
CA HIS A 340 -16.64 -10.00 -4.52
C HIS A 340 -17.58 -9.71 -5.69
N SER A 341 -18.56 -10.58 -5.95
CA SER A 341 -19.56 -10.38 -7.01
C SER A 341 -20.95 -10.35 -6.42
N LYS A 342 -21.68 -9.24 -6.55
CA LYS A 342 -23.04 -9.13 -6.02
C LYS A 342 -24.06 -10.02 -6.74
N CYS A 343 -23.81 -10.35 -8.01
CA CYS A 343 -24.86 -10.75 -8.95
C CYS A 343 -24.76 -12.20 -9.45
N PHE A 344 -23.81 -13.00 -8.94
CA PHE A 344 -23.63 -14.37 -9.43
C PHE A 344 -24.35 -15.40 -8.56
N GLN A 345 -25.30 -16.14 -9.16
CA GLN A 345 -26.02 -17.25 -8.53
C GLN A 345 -25.96 -18.52 -9.41
N GLY A 346 -24.97 -19.37 -9.17
CA GLY A 346 -24.83 -20.65 -9.88
C GLY A 346 -24.38 -20.48 -11.33
N GLY A 347 -23.60 -21.42 -11.86
CA GLY A 347 -23.26 -21.47 -13.27
C GLY A 347 -21.79 -21.82 -13.51
N LEU A 348 -21.23 -21.29 -14.59
CA LEU A 348 -19.84 -21.48 -15.00
C LEU A 348 -19.01 -20.25 -14.62
N ILE A 349 -17.84 -20.50 -14.03
CA ILE A 349 -16.84 -19.47 -13.76
C ILE A 349 -15.65 -19.76 -14.65
N SER A 350 -15.31 -18.83 -15.53
CA SER A 350 -14.11 -18.88 -16.36
C SER A 350 -13.17 -17.77 -15.93
N ILE A 351 -11.99 -18.12 -15.43
CA ILE A 351 -10.97 -17.16 -15.01
C ILE A 351 -9.78 -17.30 -15.95
N GLN A 352 -9.22 -16.17 -16.34
CA GLN A 352 -7.98 -16.06 -17.08
C GLN A 352 -7.05 -15.10 -16.35
N ILE A 353 -5.82 -15.53 -16.12
CA ILE A 353 -4.75 -14.68 -15.60
C ILE A 353 -3.91 -14.24 -16.78
N THR A 354 -3.70 -12.93 -16.87
CA THR A 354 -2.91 -12.32 -17.93
C THR A 354 -1.76 -11.53 -17.30
N VAL A 355 -0.56 -11.80 -17.78
CA VAL A 355 0.66 -11.09 -17.38
C VAL A 355 1.10 -10.26 -18.58
N GLY A 356 1.14 -8.94 -18.41
CA GLY A 356 1.54 -8.00 -19.44
C GLY A 356 2.68 -7.09 -18.99
N ASN A 357 3.44 -6.60 -19.96
CA ASN A 357 4.31 -5.44 -19.76
C ASN A 357 3.49 -4.17 -20.03
N TYR A 358 3.77 -3.09 -19.30
CA TYR A 358 3.23 -1.77 -19.61
C TYR A 358 3.83 -1.19 -20.90
#